data_AF-A0A4Q6B176-F1
#
_entry.id   AF-A0A4Q6B176-F1
#
_cell.length_a   1.000
_cell.length_b   1.000
_cell.length_c   1.000
_cell.angle_alpha   90.00
_cell.angle_beta   90.00
_cell.angle_gamma   90.00
#
_symmetry.space_group_name_H-M   'P 1'
#
loop_
_entity.id
_entity.type
_entity.pdbx_description
1 polymer ?
#
loop_
_entity_poly.entity_id
_entity_poly.type
_entity_poly.pdbx_seq_one_letter_code
_entity_poly.pdbx_strand_id
1 'polypeptide(L)'
;MSSSVTTKVTSPPFTTHKLTVRGKSGVYLVTILENAKSTMTDCSCGKYKCNHVLQVLAGIDTNIETAEDRMTQQQILTSLRSTAAGSAKLSKSAKYYGLYDFCAVCESTNLKTEKIALIASRLFRFAKRKTSCLTCGNTW
;
A
#
# COMPACT_ATOMS: atom_id res chain seq x y z
N MET A 1 -31.76 -41.42 9.75
CA MET A 1 -31.97 -40.07 9.19
C MET A 1 -30.92 -39.15 9.79
N SER A 2 -29.83 -38.88 9.07
CA SER A 2 -28.74 -38.01 9.54
C SER A 2 -28.94 -36.60 9.00
N SER A 3 -29.30 -35.66 9.88
CA SER A 3 -29.42 -34.25 9.53
C SER A 3 -28.04 -33.60 9.57
N SER A 4 -27.50 -33.25 8.41
CA SER A 4 -26.27 -32.47 8.28
C SER A 4 -26.51 -31.04 8.74
N VAL A 5 -25.94 -30.67 9.89
CA VAL A 5 -25.92 -29.30 10.40
C VAL A 5 -25.03 -28.45 9.48
N THR A 6 -25.64 -27.62 8.65
CA THR A 6 -24.91 -26.65 7.83
C THR A 6 -24.55 -25.45 8.71
N THR A 7 -23.38 -25.46 9.33
CA THR A 7 -22.83 -24.30 10.04
C THR A 7 -22.59 -23.17 9.03
N LYS A 8 -23.44 -22.15 9.07
CA LYS A 8 -23.26 -20.87 8.36
C LYS A 8 -21.94 -20.25 8.84
N VAL A 9 -20.92 -20.25 7.97
CA VAL A 9 -19.64 -19.57 8.24
C VAL A 9 -19.88 -18.07 8.13
N THR A 10 -20.21 -17.43 9.24
CA THR A 10 -20.31 -15.96 9.32
C THR A 10 -18.90 -15.40 9.10
N SER A 11 -18.69 -14.72 7.98
CA SER A 11 -17.41 -14.07 7.70
C SER A 11 -17.16 -12.95 8.72
N PRO A 12 -15.91 -12.77 9.21
CA PRO A 12 -15.62 -11.72 10.18
C PRO A 12 -15.96 -10.32 9.61
N PRO A 13 -16.44 -9.39 10.46
CA PRO A 13 -16.82 -8.05 10.02
C PRO A 13 -15.61 -7.32 9.41
N PHE A 14 -15.88 -6.51 8.39
CA PHE A 14 -14.87 -5.65 7.77
C PHE A 14 -14.74 -4.34 8.54
N THR A 15 -13.52 -3.97 8.87
CA THR A 15 -13.16 -2.60 9.27
C THR A 15 -13.08 -1.74 8.02
N THR A 16 -13.73 -0.58 8.03
CA THR A 16 -13.74 0.36 6.91
C THR A 16 -12.91 1.59 7.25
N HIS A 17 -11.90 1.86 6.44
CA HIS A 17 -11.09 3.07 6.51
C HIS A 17 -11.36 3.95 5.30
N LYS A 18 -11.48 5.26 5.53
CA LYS A 18 -11.72 6.26 4.49
C LYS A 18 -10.74 7.40 4.67
N LEU A 19 -10.14 7.84 3.58
CA LEU A 19 -9.23 8.99 3.58
C LEU A 19 -9.23 9.69 2.23
N THR A 20 -8.89 10.97 2.24
CA THR A 20 -8.80 11.83 1.07
C THR A 20 -7.37 11.96 0.58
N VAL A 21 -7.19 11.80 -0.74
CA VAL A 21 -5.89 11.85 -1.41
C VAL A 21 -5.96 12.84 -2.57
N ARG A 22 -5.09 13.83 -2.56
CA ARG A 22 -4.95 14.81 -3.63
C ARG A 22 -4.22 14.19 -4.84
N GLY A 23 -4.91 14.12 -5.96
CA GLY A 23 -4.33 13.75 -7.25
C GLY A 23 -4.10 14.96 -8.15
N LYS A 24 -3.76 14.71 -9.42
CA LYS A 24 -3.49 15.79 -10.40
C LYS A 24 -4.74 16.60 -10.77
N SER A 25 -5.92 15.99 -10.74
CA SER A 25 -7.16 16.56 -11.26
C SER A 25 -8.20 16.85 -10.17
N GLY A 26 -7.85 16.67 -8.89
CA GLY A 26 -8.75 16.88 -7.76
C GLY A 26 -8.40 16.02 -6.56
N VAL A 27 -9.33 15.99 -5.60
CA VAL A 27 -9.25 15.18 -4.39
C VAL A 27 -10.07 13.91 -4.59
N TYR A 28 -9.50 12.77 -4.20
CA TYR A 28 -10.10 11.46 -4.37
C TYR A 28 -10.30 10.79 -3.03
N LEU A 29 -11.46 10.15 -2.86
CA LEU A 29 -11.74 9.32 -1.69
C LEU A 29 -11.17 7.93 -1.93
N VAL A 30 -10.30 7.48 -1.04
CA VAL A 30 -9.79 6.11 -1.00
C VAL A 30 -10.50 5.40 0.15
N THR A 31 -11.06 4.23 -0.15
CA THR A 31 -11.70 3.35 0.83
C THR A 31 -10.94 2.04 0.90
N ILE A 32 -10.59 1.62 2.12
CA ILE A 32 -9.92 0.35 2.38
C ILE A 32 -10.78 -0.43 3.37
N LEU A 33 -11.17 -1.63 2.96
CA LEU A 33 -11.97 -2.57 3.74
C LEU A 33 -11.06 -3.74 4.10
N GLU A 34 -10.89 -4.04 5.38
CA GLU A 34 -10.04 -5.14 5.82
C GLU A 34 -10.70 -6.00 6.90
N ASN A 35 -10.36 -7.29 6.90
CA ASN A 35 -10.57 -8.18 8.02
C ASN A 35 -9.38 -9.17 8.09
N ALA A 36 -9.43 -10.13 9.02
CA ALA A 36 -8.34 -11.11 9.19
C ALA A 36 -8.01 -11.95 7.95
N LYS A 37 -8.92 -12.04 6.96
CA LYS A 37 -8.80 -12.94 5.80
C LYS A 37 -8.65 -12.22 4.46
N SER A 38 -9.13 -10.99 4.35
CA SER A 38 -9.24 -10.30 3.07
C SER A 38 -9.12 -8.79 3.21
N THR A 39 -8.63 -8.17 2.14
CA THR A 39 -8.55 -6.72 2.01
C THR A 39 -9.10 -6.30 0.65
N MET A 40 -10.10 -5.43 0.66
CA MET A 40 -10.67 -4.79 -0.52
C MET A 40 -10.32 -3.30 -0.53
N THR A 41 -10.19 -2.76 -1.72
CA THR A 41 -9.76 -1.37 -1.92
C THR A 41 -10.60 -0.75 -3.02
N ASP A 42 -11.07 0.46 -2.79
CA ASP A 42 -11.82 1.25 -3.76
C ASP A 42 -11.33 2.70 -3.78
N CYS A 43 -11.58 3.38 -4.89
CA CYS A 43 -11.28 4.80 -5.04
C CYS A 43 -12.29 5.50 -5.94
N SER A 44 -12.70 6.71 -5.54
CA SER A 44 -13.66 7.53 -6.29
C SER A 44 -13.21 7.89 -7.72
N CYS A 45 -11.94 7.66 -8.08
CA CYS A 45 -11.48 7.80 -9.46
C CYS A 45 -11.95 6.68 -10.41
N GLY A 46 -12.54 5.60 -9.88
CA GLY A 46 -13.12 4.49 -10.65
C GLY A 46 -12.12 3.58 -11.36
N LYS A 47 -10.81 3.78 -11.16
CA LYS A 47 -9.76 3.00 -11.83
C LYS A 47 -9.34 1.78 -11.01
N TYR A 48 -9.38 0.61 -11.63
CA TYR A 48 -8.77 -0.60 -11.07
C TYR A 48 -7.25 -0.39 -10.90
N LYS A 49 -6.71 -0.78 -9.74
CA LYS A 49 -5.30 -0.53 -9.36
C LYS A 49 -4.91 0.96 -9.46
N CYS A 50 -5.78 1.86 -9.02
CA CYS A 50 -5.48 3.29 -9.08
C CYS A 50 -4.26 3.66 -8.26
N ASN A 51 -3.53 4.67 -8.73
CA ASN A 51 -2.35 5.19 -8.05
C ASN A 51 -2.67 5.74 -6.65
N HIS A 52 -3.88 6.26 -6.40
CA HIS A 52 -4.23 6.80 -5.08
C HIS A 52 -4.24 5.70 -4.01
N VAL A 53 -4.88 4.55 -4.30
CA VAL A 53 -4.86 3.38 -3.40
C VAL A 53 -3.43 2.89 -3.20
N LEU A 54 -2.65 2.78 -4.28
CA LEU A 54 -1.26 2.32 -4.18
C LEU A 54 -0.40 3.29 -3.36
N GLN A 55 -0.60 4.61 -3.47
CA GLN A 55 0.12 5.61 -2.66
C GLN A 55 -0.19 5.45 -1.17
N VAL A 56 -1.47 5.30 -0.84
CA VAL A 56 -1.92 5.08 0.54
C VAL A 56 -1.27 3.82 1.12
N LEU A 57 -1.37 2.70 0.40
CA LEU A 57 -0.81 1.41 0.82
C LEU A 57 0.72 1.36 0.80
N ALA A 58 1.38 2.24 0.05
CA ALA A 58 2.83 2.37 0.05
C ALA A 58 3.34 3.33 1.15
N GLY A 59 2.46 3.91 1.96
CA GLY A 59 2.82 4.83 3.04
C GLY A 59 3.27 6.21 2.57
N ILE A 60 2.88 6.63 1.35
CA ILE A 60 3.15 7.98 0.85
C ILE A 60 2.07 8.91 1.40
N ASP A 61 2.46 9.84 2.27
CA ASP A 61 1.55 10.76 2.98
C ASP A 61 1.49 12.16 2.36
N THR A 62 2.40 12.49 1.43
CA THR A 62 2.58 13.85 0.88
C THR A 62 1.33 14.40 0.19
N ASN A 63 0.45 13.51 -0.29
CA ASN A 63 -0.80 13.87 -0.97
C ASN A 63 -2.05 13.69 -0.07
N ILE A 64 -1.89 13.35 1.21
CA ILE A 64 -3.01 13.20 2.14
C ILE A 64 -3.34 14.56 2.74
N GLU A 65 -4.60 14.96 2.61
CA GLU A 65 -5.01 16.35 2.84
C GLU A 65 -5.04 16.74 4.32
N THR A 66 -5.61 15.88 5.17
CA THR A 66 -5.84 16.20 6.59
C THR A 66 -4.86 15.46 7.50
N ALA A 67 -4.65 15.98 8.71
CA ALA A 67 -3.82 15.31 9.71
C ALA A 67 -4.47 14.00 10.19
N GLU A 68 -5.79 14.02 10.32
CA GLU A 68 -6.63 12.87 10.65
C GLU A 68 -6.45 11.75 9.63
N ASP A 69 -6.50 12.07 8.33
CA ASP A 69 -6.33 11.08 7.26
C ASP A 69 -4.92 10.47 7.26
N ARG A 70 -3.89 11.23 7.67
CA ARG A 70 -2.53 10.68 7.84
C ARG A 70 -2.46 9.71 9.01
N MET A 71 -3.15 10.00 10.11
CA MET A 71 -3.29 9.05 11.21
C MET A 71 -4.04 7.79 10.76
N THR A 72 -5.13 7.94 9.99
CA THR A 72 -5.86 6.81 9.40
C THR A 72 -4.97 5.99 8.47
N GLN A 73 -4.11 6.61 7.66
CA GLN A 73 -3.13 5.89 6.86
C GLN A 73 -2.22 5.03 7.76
N GLN A 74 -1.67 5.59 8.84
CA GLN A 74 -0.80 4.82 9.75
C GLN A 74 -1.53 3.63 10.40
N GLN A 75 -2.80 3.81 10.76
CA GLN A 75 -3.65 2.72 11.27
C GLN A 75 -3.84 1.62 10.23
N ILE A 76 -4.16 1.98 8.98
CA ILE A 76 -4.26 1.03 7.86
C ILE A 76 -2.96 0.25 7.68
N LEU A 77 -1.82 0.94 7.60
CA LEU A 77 -0.52 0.29 7.39
C LEU A 77 -0.19 -0.69 8.53
N THR A 78 -0.49 -0.30 9.77
CA THR A 78 -0.26 -1.13 10.96
C THR A 78 -1.15 -2.37 10.95
N SER A 79 -2.44 -2.18 10.69
CA SER A 79 -3.42 -3.25 10.65
C SER A 79 -3.13 -4.25 9.54
N LEU A 80 -2.87 -3.77 8.32
CA LEU A 80 -2.58 -4.63 7.17
C LEU A 80 -1.27 -5.41 7.34
N ARG A 81 -0.26 -4.87 8.03
CA ARG A 81 0.98 -5.60 8.35
C ARG A 81 0.72 -6.85 9.19
N SER A 82 -0.33 -6.86 10.02
CA SER A 82 -0.66 -8.00 10.89
C SER A 82 -1.31 -9.18 10.16
N THR A 83 -1.68 -9.03 8.87
CA THR A 83 -2.30 -10.08 8.07
C THR A 83 -1.46 -10.45 6.86
N ALA A 84 -1.43 -11.72 6.47
CA ALA A 84 -0.68 -12.16 5.30
C ALA A 84 -1.19 -11.50 4.00
N ALA A 85 -2.51 -11.38 3.85
CA ALA A 85 -3.14 -10.74 2.69
C ALA A 85 -2.85 -9.23 2.62
N GLY A 86 -2.90 -8.54 3.77
CA GLY A 86 -2.57 -7.12 3.86
C GLY A 86 -1.09 -6.87 3.59
N SER A 87 -0.20 -7.61 4.24
CA SER A 87 1.25 -7.51 4.06
C SER A 87 1.67 -7.71 2.60
N ALA A 88 1.07 -8.68 1.90
CA ALA A 88 1.30 -8.87 0.46
C ALA A 88 0.88 -7.65 -0.38
N LYS A 89 -0.23 -6.98 -0.05
CA LYS A 89 -0.69 -5.76 -0.74
C LYS A 89 0.20 -4.56 -0.44
N LEU A 90 0.65 -4.40 0.80
CA LEU A 90 1.61 -3.35 1.19
C LEU A 90 2.91 -3.52 0.42
N SER A 91 3.51 -4.72 0.46
CA SER A 91 4.74 -5.04 -0.27
C SER A 91 4.62 -4.78 -1.78
N LYS A 92 3.49 -5.18 -2.38
CA LYS A 92 3.22 -4.91 -3.81
C LYS A 92 3.12 -3.42 -4.12
N SER A 93 2.48 -2.64 -3.25
CA SER A 93 2.31 -1.19 -3.42
C SER A 93 3.63 -0.46 -3.24
N ALA A 94 4.40 -0.86 -2.21
CA ALA A 94 5.73 -0.35 -1.94
C ALA A 94 6.68 -0.63 -3.13
N LYS A 95 6.67 -1.87 -3.65
CA LYS A 95 7.37 -2.27 -4.89
C LYS A 95 7.00 -1.41 -6.09
N TYR A 96 5.70 -1.10 -6.29
CA TYR A 96 5.26 -0.23 -7.38
C TYR A 96 5.89 1.17 -7.32
N TYR A 97 6.11 1.71 -6.11
CA TYR A 97 6.74 3.01 -5.89
C TYR A 97 8.26 2.96 -5.69
N GLY A 98 8.87 1.78 -5.74
CA GLY A 98 10.28 1.60 -5.40
C GLY A 98 10.59 1.99 -3.95
N LEU A 99 9.60 1.85 -3.07
CA LEU A 99 9.74 1.97 -1.62
C LEU A 99 9.92 0.54 -1.13
N TYR A 100 11.15 0.18 -0.78
CA TYR A 100 11.42 -1.10 -0.17
C TYR A 100 11.93 -0.80 1.22
N ASP A 101 11.30 -1.42 2.21
CA ASP A 101 11.66 -1.21 3.62
C ASP A 101 12.69 -2.26 4.08
N PHE A 102 12.91 -3.32 3.27
CA PHE A 102 13.85 -4.41 3.55
C PHE A 102 14.47 -5.05 2.28
N CYS A 103 15.64 -5.70 2.42
CA CYS A 103 16.27 -6.52 1.38
C CYS A 103 15.48 -7.81 1.21
N ALA A 104 14.97 -8.10 0.01
CA ALA A 104 14.27 -9.37 -0.26
C ALA A 104 15.17 -10.62 -0.14
N VAL A 105 16.49 -10.45 -0.03
CA VAL A 105 17.46 -11.55 0.11
C VAL A 105 17.85 -11.81 1.57
N CYS A 106 17.98 -10.77 2.40
CA CYS A 106 18.46 -10.90 3.77
C CYS A 106 17.56 -10.26 4.83
N GLU A 107 16.40 -9.73 4.43
CA GLU A 107 15.42 -9.04 5.27
C GLU A 107 15.93 -7.81 6.01
N SER A 108 17.19 -7.39 5.78
CA SER A 108 17.77 -6.20 6.37
C SER A 108 17.06 -4.93 5.90
N THR A 109 16.75 -4.06 6.85
CA THR A 109 16.21 -2.71 6.62
C THR A 109 17.29 -1.68 6.30
N ASN A 110 18.56 -2.08 6.31
CA ASN A 110 19.69 -1.21 6.00
C ASN A 110 19.81 -0.99 4.49
N LEU A 111 19.04 -0.03 3.98
CA LEU A 111 18.86 0.22 2.56
C LEU A 111 19.30 1.64 2.16
N LYS A 112 19.90 1.74 0.97
CA LYS A 112 20.24 3.00 0.31
C LYS A 112 19.45 3.11 -0.99
N THR A 113 18.60 4.15 -1.09
CA THR A 113 17.84 4.44 -2.30
C THR A 113 18.36 5.69 -2.99
N GLU A 114 18.78 5.55 -4.24
CA GLU A 114 19.26 6.63 -5.09
C GLU A 114 18.20 7.00 -6.14
N LYS A 115 17.97 8.30 -6.34
CA LYS A 115 17.12 8.81 -7.41
C LYS A 115 17.94 8.87 -8.70
N ILE A 116 17.56 8.09 -9.72
CA ILE A 116 18.19 8.19 -11.04
C ILE A 116 17.52 9.37 -11.76
N ALA A 117 18.25 10.48 -11.85
CA ALA A 117 17.83 11.63 -12.63
C ALA A 117 18.05 11.34 -14.14
N LEU A 118 17.04 10.81 -14.81
CA LEU A 118 17.01 10.81 -16.28
C LEU A 118 16.63 12.21 -16.75
N ILE A 119 17.32 12.78 -17.74
CA ILE A 119 17.01 14.10 -18.33
C ILE A 119 15.53 14.17 -18.80
N ALA A 120 14.95 13.04 -19.22
CA ALA A 120 13.53 12.91 -19.60
C ALA A 120 12.53 12.81 -18.42
N SER A 121 13.00 12.66 -17.17
CA SER A 121 12.14 12.47 -15.98
C SER A 121 11.31 13.71 -15.61
N ARG A 122 11.68 14.90 -16.10
CA ARG A 122 10.87 16.12 -15.97
C ARG A 122 9.52 16.02 -16.68
N LEU A 123 9.43 15.27 -17.78
CA LEU A 123 8.21 15.16 -18.58
C LEU A 123 7.22 14.11 -18.04
N PHE A 124 7.71 13.08 -17.34
CA PHE A 124 6.87 11.96 -16.93
C PHE A 124 6.59 11.85 -15.43
N ARG A 125 7.19 12.70 -14.55
CA ARG A 125 7.02 12.63 -13.08
C ARG A 125 7.26 11.22 -12.46
N PHE A 126 7.92 10.32 -13.19
CA PHE A 126 8.36 9.02 -12.70
C PHE A 126 9.88 9.04 -12.64
N ALA A 127 10.42 9.28 -11.45
CA ALA A 127 11.85 9.08 -11.20
C ALA A 127 12.08 7.59 -10.97
N LYS A 128 12.92 6.96 -11.80
CA LYS A 128 13.42 5.61 -11.49
C LYS A 128 14.27 5.72 -10.22
N ARG A 129 14.00 4.83 -9.27
CA ARG A 129 14.77 4.70 -8.03
C ARG A 129 15.57 3.42 -8.12
N LYS A 130 16.84 3.48 -7.73
CA LYS A 130 17.69 2.30 -7.53
C LYS A 130 17.86 2.13 -6.04
N THR A 131 17.47 0.99 -5.50
CA THR A 131 17.65 0.65 -4.10
C THR A 131 18.71 -0.44 -3.98
N SER A 132 19.58 -0.29 -3.01
CA SER A 132 20.67 -1.22 -2.73
C SER A 132 20.67 -1.50 -1.24
N CYS A 133 20.80 -2.76 -0.85
CA CYS A 133 20.95 -3.13 0.54
C CYS A 133 22.41 -3.07 0.96
N LEU A 134 22.67 -2.35 2.04
CA LEU A 134 24.01 -2.18 2.58
C LEU A 134 24.49 -3.40 3.39
N THR A 135 23.60 -4.33 3.73
CA THR A 135 23.95 -5.60 4.41
C THR A 135 24.27 -6.72 3.40
N CYS A 136 23.38 -6.99 2.46
CA CYS A 136 23.50 -8.11 1.51
C CYS A 136 24.15 -7.73 0.17
N GLY A 137 24.32 -6.43 -0.13
CA GLY A 137 24.81 -5.93 -1.42
C GLY A 137 23.81 -6.05 -2.58
N ASN A 138 22.69 -6.74 -2.39
CA ASN A 138 21.65 -6.88 -3.41
C ASN A 138 21.11 -5.51 -3.85
N THR A 139 20.82 -5.37 -5.15
CA THR A 139 20.41 -4.10 -5.76
C THR A 139 19.19 -4.32 -6.66
N TRP A 140 18.20 -3.41 -6.62
CA TRP A 140 16.93 -3.53 -7.34
C TRP A 140 16.25 -2.18 -7.61
#